data_AF-A0A353WR52-F1
#
_entry.id   AF-A0A353WR52-F1
#
_cell.length_a   1.000
_cell.length_b   1.000
_cell.length_c   1.000
_cell.angle_alpha   90.00
_cell.angle_beta   90.00
_cell.angle_gamma   90.00
#
_symmetry.space_group_name_H-M   'P 1'
#
loop_
_entity.id
_entity.type
_entity.pdbx_description
1 polymer ?
#
loop_
_entity_poly.entity_id
_entity_poly.type
_entity_poly.pdbx_seq_one_letter_code
_entity_poly.pdbx_strand_id
1 'polypeptide(L)'
;MAFIKFNKSELVNIAYSLKREILCANKTGAYCNTSILTCNTRRYHGLLAVTLDRFGGDRYLLLSGVDESLVVKGKQFNLGIHCYGDIYEPRGHKYIVDFSADPVPQITYKVGEMMFRKSILLAQDHDQVLIKYELLSSPAPVKLVLKPFLAFRNTHSLTYQNSEANTRGNAIQGGMSFRMYANFPDLNLQISDSKAKFVNEPYWNNNITYSDEYRRGFDCREDLLVPGWFECSLKEGGSVVLSASLSQEETASLKRRFTSGVKAIGEISGYRDQLRRCADSLITDHNGRKKINAGLTWMYTGLLRETLVSLSGLALYGLDSPKMFEEILDNLIADQQERLFRRTTQVEAPLYMACTLQDYIDYGADEKAVWKKYGVIMRGIIESYLPGERAEIAMQPNGLLWAQKDGTALTWMNAYADGKPVTERAGYQVETNALWYNAICFVLEME
;
A
#
# COMPACT_ATOMS: atom_id res chain seq x y z
N MET A 1 21.12 -14.77 3.85
CA MET A 1 20.43 -15.29 5.06
C MET A 1 19.21 -14.43 5.28
N ALA A 2 18.02 -15.01 5.48
CA ALA A 2 16.81 -14.22 5.75
C ALA A 2 17.02 -13.31 6.98
N PHE A 3 16.76 -12.02 6.81
CA PHE A 3 16.95 -10.98 7.83
C PHE A 3 16.06 -11.20 9.06
N ILE A 4 14.89 -11.80 8.85
CA ILE A 4 13.92 -12.17 9.87
C ILE A 4 13.63 -13.66 9.72
N LYS A 5 13.72 -14.40 10.82
CA LYS A 5 13.37 -15.83 10.87
C LYS A 5 12.20 -16.04 11.82
N PHE A 6 11.29 -16.90 11.42
CA PHE A 6 10.17 -17.32 12.25
C PHE A 6 10.32 -18.81 12.53
N ASN A 7 10.09 -19.21 13.78
CA ASN A 7 9.96 -20.63 14.08
C ASN A 7 8.51 -21.08 13.84
N LYS A 8 8.32 -22.39 13.62
CA LYS A 8 7.01 -22.96 13.35
C LYS A 8 5.98 -22.66 14.45
N SER A 9 6.38 -22.73 15.72
CA SER A 9 5.48 -22.48 16.87
C SER A 9 4.92 -21.07 16.89
N GLU A 10 5.72 -20.10 16.46
CA GLU A 10 5.29 -18.72 16.27
C GLU A 10 4.29 -18.61 15.12
N LEU A 11 4.61 -19.20 13.96
CA LEU A 11 3.78 -19.10 12.76
C LEU A 11 2.35 -19.62 13.01
N VAL A 12 2.19 -20.77 13.68
CA VAL A 12 0.87 -21.34 13.95
C VAL A 12 0.08 -20.60 15.03
N ASN A 13 0.72 -19.71 15.81
CA ASN A 13 0.06 -18.92 16.83
C ASN A 13 -0.57 -17.67 16.22
N ILE A 14 -1.89 -17.72 16.00
CA ILE A 14 -2.68 -16.63 15.42
C ILE A 14 -2.46 -15.29 16.16
N ALA A 15 -2.39 -15.29 17.51
CA ALA A 15 -2.21 -14.05 18.28
C ALA A 15 -0.85 -13.38 18.03
N TYR A 16 0.16 -14.17 17.65
CA TYR A 16 1.49 -13.70 17.26
C TYR A 16 1.53 -13.32 15.78
N SER A 17 1.05 -14.18 14.90
CA SER A 17 1.24 -14.05 13.46
C SER A 17 0.34 -13.00 12.82
N LEU A 18 -0.90 -12.83 13.31
CA LEU A 18 -1.82 -11.85 12.73
C LEU A 18 -1.38 -10.40 12.91
N LYS A 19 -0.48 -10.13 13.86
CA LYS A 19 0.08 -8.78 14.09
C LYS A 19 1.27 -8.46 13.19
N ARG A 20 1.72 -9.42 12.37
CA ARG A 20 2.85 -9.28 11.46
C ARG A 20 2.31 -9.24 10.05
N GLU A 21 2.54 -8.10 9.41
CA GLU A 21 1.99 -7.80 8.10
C GLU A 21 3.09 -7.82 7.04
N ILE A 22 2.70 -8.26 5.86
CA ILE A 22 3.42 -8.13 4.61
C ILE A 22 2.88 -6.89 3.93
N LEU A 23 3.76 -6.05 3.41
CA LEU A 23 3.39 -4.95 2.54
C LEU A 23 4.31 -4.95 1.32
N CYS A 24 3.71 -5.05 0.15
CA CYS A 24 4.36 -4.78 -1.14
C CYS A 24 3.60 -3.62 -1.78
N ALA A 25 4.32 -2.62 -2.27
CA ALA A 25 3.76 -1.52 -3.05
C ALA A 25 4.62 -1.27 -4.29
N ASN A 26 4.03 -0.66 -5.31
CA ASN A 26 4.69 -0.41 -6.58
C ASN A 26 4.53 1.06 -7.04
N LYS A 27 5.06 1.37 -8.23
CA LYS A 27 5.09 2.75 -8.73
C LYS A 27 3.73 3.26 -9.17
N THR A 28 2.79 2.41 -9.57
CA THR A 28 1.43 2.83 -9.91
C THR A 28 0.59 3.22 -8.69
N GLY A 29 1.11 3.00 -7.48
CA GLY A 29 0.38 3.19 -6.23
C GLY A 29 -0.47 1.97 -5.84
N ALA A 30 -0.36 0.87 -6.58
CA ALA A 30 -0.93 -0.39 -6.18
C ALA A 30 -0.17 -1.01 -4.99
N TYR A 31 -0.89 -1.83 -4.22
CA TYR A 31 -0.29 -2.56 -3.12
C TYR A 31 -0.93 -3.95 -2.91
N CYS A 32 -0.15 -4.80 -2.26
CA CYS A 32 -0.56 -6.05 -1.62
C CYS A 32 -0.23 -5.92 -0.13
N ASN A 33 -1.21 -6.07 0.74
CA ASN A 33 -1.02 -6.03 2.20
C ASN A 33 -1.84 -7.12 2.88
N THR A 34 -1.23 -7.95 3.71
CA THR A 34 -1.94 -8.99 4.48
C THR A 34 -1.06 -9.47 5.63
N SER A 35 -1.56 -10.32 6.53
CA SER A 35 -0.72 -10.94 7.55
C SER A 35 0.25 -11.98 6.97
N ILE A 36 1.28 -12.38 7.73
CA ILE A 36 2.19 -13.48 7.33
C ILE A 36 1.47 -14.85 7.19
N LEU A 37 0.21 -14.95 7.61
CA LEU A 37 -0.66 -16.12 7.38
C LEU A 37 -1.60 -15.95 6.18
N THR A 38 -1.54 -14.81 5.49
CA THR A 38 -2.53 -14.39 4.48
C THR A 38 -3.97 -14.33 4.99
N CYS A 39 -4.15 -14.17 6.30
CA CYS A 39 -5.43 -13.84 6.92
C CYS A 39 -5.55 -12.32 7.00
N ASN A 40 -6.56 -11.76 6.34
CA ASN A 40 -6.83 -10.32 6.38
C ASN A 40 -7.44 -9.95 7.74
N THR A 41 -6.85 -8.98 8.44
CA THR A 41 -7.32 -8.51 9.77
C THR A 41 -7.81 -7.07 9.77
N ARG A 42 -7.57 -6.35 8.68
CA ARG A 42 -7.97 -4.94 8.46
C ARG A 42 -8.67 -4.80 7.13
N ARG A 43 -9.55 -3.79 7.00
CA ARG A 43 -10.22 -3.48 5.71
C ARG A 43 -9.24 -3.09 4.61
N TYR A 44 -8.03 -2.67 4.98
CA TYR A 44 -6.96 -2.32 4.04
C TYR A 44 -6.08 -3.50 3.63
N HIS A 45 -6.37 -4.71 4.11
CA HIS A 45 -5.67 -5.91 3.67
C HIS A 45 -6.30 -6.48 2.40
N GLY A 46 -5.45 -6.87 1.46
CA GLY A 46 -5.78 -7.68 0.30
C GLY A 46 -4.61 -7.82 -0.67
N LEU A 47 -4.82 -8.58 -1.74
CA LEU A 47 -3.76 -8.96 -2.69
C LEU A 47 -3.54 -7.95 -3.81
N LEU A 48 -4.57 -7.19 -4.19
CA LEU A 48 -4.45 -6.16 -5.22
C LEU A 48 -5.40 -4.99 -4.95
N ALA A 49 -4.85 -3.94 -4.35
CA ALA A 49 -5.44 -2.62 -4.35
C ALA A 49 -4.73 -1.73 -5.37
N VAL A 50 -5.47 -0.89 -6.08
CA VAL A 50 -4.99 -0.07 -7.21
C VAL A 50 -5.51 1.36 -7.11
N THR A 51 -4.77 2.31 -7.68
CA THR A 51 -5.18 3.71 -7.81
C THR A 51 -6.09 3.87 -9.03
N LEU A 52 -7.27 4.47 -8.88
CA LEU A 52 -8.22 4.63 -9.99
C LEU A 52 -8.59 6.11 -10.22
N ASP A 53 -8.09 6.70 -11.32
CA ASP A 53 -8.32 8.11 -11.68
C ASP A 53 -9.80 8.49 -11.80
N ARG A 54 -10.58 7.58 -12.40
CA ARG A 54 -12.03 7.77 -12.57
C ARG A 54 -12.79 7.91 -11.25
N PHE A 55 -12.14 7.58 -10.13
CA PHE A 55 -12.67 7.75 -8.79
C PHE A 55 -11.86 8.79 -7.98
N GLY A 56 -11.34 9.82 -8.64
CA GLY A 56 -10.61 10.90 -7.98
C GLY A 56 -9.18 10.57 -7.58
N GLY A 57 -8.62 9.46 -8.08
CA GLY A 57 -7.26 9.02 -7.74
C GLY A 57 -7.17 8.31 -6.38
N ASP A 58 -8.30 7.85 -5.84
CA ASP A 58 -8.35 7.03 -4.63
C ASP A 58 -7.92 5.57 -4.88
N ARG A 59 -7.66 4.85 -3.79
CA ARG A 59 -7.29 3.42 -3.83
C ARG A 59 -8.48 2.50 -3.65
N TYR A 60 -8.56 1.50 -4.52
CA TYR A 60 -9.64 0.51 -4.58
C TYR A 60 -9.09 -0.91 -4.50
N LEU A 61 -9.65 -1.72 -3.60
CA LEU A 61 -9.32 -3.14 -3.48
C LEU A 61 -10.15 -3.95 -4.47
N LEU A 62 -9.50 -4.68 -5.38
CA LEU A 62 -10.19 -5.54 -6.36
C LEU A 62 -10.11 -7.01 -5.98
N LEU A 63 -8.94 -7.49 -5.54
CA LEU A 63 -8.72 -8.85 -5.10
C LEU A 63 -8.35 -8.87 -3.61
N SER A 64 -9.25 -9.36 -2.76
CA SER A 64 -9.00 -9.48 -1.32
C SER A 64 -8.08 -10.64 -0.99
N GLY A 65 -8.28 -11.79 -1.63
CA GLY A 65 -7.56 -13.02 -1.30
C GLY A 65 -7.74 -14.09 -2.38
N VAL A 66 -6.95 -15.16 -2.26
CA VAL A 66 -7.14 -16.40 -3.00
C VAL A 66 -6.99 -17.53 -2.00
N ASP A 67 -8.04 -18.33 -1.82
CA ASP A 67 -7.96 -19.54 -1.01
C ASP A 67 -7.45 -20.69 -1.86
N GLU A 68 -6.43 -21.38 -1.35
CA GLU A 68 -5.89 -22.57 -1.97
C GLU A 68 -6.44 -23.83 -1.32
N SER A 69 -6.65 -24.87 -2.13
CA SER A 69 -6.89 -26.22 -1.64
C SER A 69 -6.10 -27.25 -2.44
N LEU A 70 -5.53 -28.22 -1.73
CA LEU A 70 -4.83 -29.36 -2.32
C LEU A 70 -5.76 -30.57 -2.30
N VAL A 71 -6.02 -31.16 -3.45
CA VAL A 71 -6.86 -32.36 -3.58
C VAL A 71 -6.00 -33.55 -4.02
N VAL A 72 -5.93 -34.57 -3.18
CA VAL A 72 -5.13 -35.79 -3.42
C VAL A 72 -5.96 -37.02 -3.08
N LYS A 73 -6.05 -37.96 -4.05
CA LYS A 73 -6.84 -39.20 -3.90
C LYS A 73 -8.26 -38.94 -3.37
N GLY A 74 -8.90 -37.87 -3.85
CA GLY A 74 -10.26 -37.46 -3.46
C GLY A 74 -10.38 -36.71 -2.12
N LYS A 75 -9.30 -36.56 -1.34
CA LYS A 75 -9.30 -35.79 -0.09
C LYS A 75 -8.83 -34.35 -0.33
N GLN A 76 -9.55 -33.38 0.21
CA GLN A 76 -9.25 -31.96 0.09
C GLN A 76 -8.64 -31.40 1.38
N PHE A 77 -7.59 -30.60 1.25
CA PHE A 77 -6.94 -29.87 2.34
C PHE A 77 -6.96 -28.37 2.04
N ASN A 78 -7.64 -27.59 2.87
CA ASN A 78 -7.78 -26.14 2.69
C ASN A 78 -6.61 -25.41 3.35
N LEU A 79 -5.95 -24.53 2.61
CA LEU A 79 -4.80 -23.73 3.09
C LEU A 79 -5.18 -22.28 3.44
N GLY A 80 -6.33 -21.82 2.99
CA GLY A 80 -6.87 -20.50 3.35
C GLY A 80 -7.17 -20.35 4.85
N ILE A 81 -7.38 -19.11 5.26
CA ILE A 81 -7.80 -18.74 6.61
C ILE A 81 -8.56 -17.41 6.56
N HIS A 82 -9.76 -17.42 7.14
CA HIS A 82 -10.57 -16.23 7.38
C HIS A 82 -11.07 -16.23 8.82
N CYS A 83 -11.45 -15.06 9.32
CA CYS A 83 -12.08 -14.91 10.62
C CYS A 83 -13.57 -14.62 10.43
N TYR A 84 -14.44 -15.25 11.22
CA TYR A 84 -15.88 -15.01 11.26
C TYR A 84 -16.28 -14.85 12.74
N GLY A 85 -16.44 -13.60 13.17
CA GLY A 85 -16.51 -13.25 14.58
C GLY A 85 -15.20 -13.57 15.29
N ASP A 86 -15.18 -14.66 16.04
CA ASP A 86 -14.04 -15.22 16.78
C ASP A 86 -13.59 -16.59 16.25
N ILE A 87 -14.25 -17.10 15.20
CA ILE A 87 -13.97 -18.41 14.60
C ILE A 87 -13.07 -18.24 13.38
N TYR A 88 -11.94 -18.96 13.36
CA TYR A 88 -11.08 -19.05 12.18
C TYR A 88 -11.40 -20.31 11.37
N GLU A 89 -11.82 -20.12 10.12
CA GLU A 89 -12.12 -21.17 9.16
C GLU A 89 -11.88 -20.67 7.72
N PRO A 90 -11.26 -21.45 6.81
CA PRO A 90 -10.53 -22.68 7.09
C PRO A 90 -9.32 -22.46 8.00
N ARG A 91 -8.78 -23.57 8.55
CA ARG A 91 -7.66 -23.53 9.50
C ARG A 91 -6.31 -23.82 8.84
N GLY A 92 -6.11 -23.32 7.63
CA GLY A 92 -4.93 -23.62 6.82
C GLY A 92 -3.60 -23.18 7.43
N HIS A 93 -3.62 -22.16 8.30
CA HIS A 93 -2.46 -21.73 9.09
C HIS A 93 -1.78 -22.86 9.87
N LYS A 94 -2.51 -23.92 10.24
CA LYS A 94 -1.96 -25.09 10.94
C LYS A 94 -0.96 -25.89 10.10
N TYR A 95 -1.02 -25.76 8.78
CA TYR A 95 -0.09 -26.41 7.86
C TYR A 95 1.17 -25.59 7.61
N ILE A 96 1.23 -24.31 8.01
CA ILE A 96 2.41 -23.47 7.79
C ILE A 96 3.58 -23.99 8.61
N VAL A 97 4.73 -24.16 7.95
CA VAL A 97 5.97 -24.61 8.57
C VAL A 97 7.10 -23.60 8.43
N ASP A 98 7.02 -22.68 7.47
CA ASP A 98 8.05 -21.67 7.22
C ASP A 98 7.47 -20.44 6.52
N PHE A 99 8.11 -19.29 6.75
CA PHE A 99 7.82 -18.02 6.09
C PHE A 99 9.12 -17.26 5.81
N SER A 100 9.29 -16.79 4.57
CA SER A 100 10.35 -15.87 4.17
C SER A 100 9.74 -14.58 3.62
N ALA A 101 10.23 -13.42 4.05
CA ALA A 101 9.81 -12.13 3.49
C ALA A 101 10.61 -11.71 2.25
N ASP A 102 11.83 -12.25 2.09
CA ASP A 102 12.83 -11.81 1.11
C ASP A 102 13.25 -12.98 0.19
N PRO A 103 13.49 -12.77 -1.12
CA PRO A 103 13.29 -11.52 -1.91
C PRO A 103 11.82 -11.12 -2.06
N VAL A 104 10.92 -12.07 -1.89
CA VAL A 104 9.47 -11.88 -1.93
C VAL A 104 8.83 -12.69 -0.81
N PRO A 105 7.59 -12.36 -0.38
CA PRO A 105 6.86 -13.17 0.57
C PRO A 105 6.65 -14.60 0.07
N GLN A 106 7.11 -15.57 0.86
CA GLN A 106 6.98 -17.01 0.62
C GLN A 106 6.42 -17.69 1.85
N ILE A 107 5.38 -18.50 1.68
CA ILE A 107 4.78 -19.31 2.75
C ILE A 107 4.92 -20.77 2.34
N THR A 108 5.55 -21.57 3.19
CA THR A 108 5.69 -23.02 2.97
C THR A 108 4.75 -23.78 3.90
N TYR A 109 3.94 -24.65 3.31
CA TYR A 109 2.96 -25.51 3.95
C TYR A 109 3.44 -26.96 3.93
N LYS A 110 3.19 -27.68 5.02
CA LYS A 110 3.35 -29.13 5.11
C LYS A 110 2.01 -29.79 5.39
N VAL A 111 1.53 -30.58 4.43
CA VAL A 111 0.27 -31.33 4.53
C VAL A 111 0.57 -32.83 4.40
N GLY A 112 0.67 -33.52 5.53
CA GLY A 112 1.19 -34.89 5.54
C GLY A 112 2.63 -34.94 5.03
N GLU A 113 2.85 -35.68 3.94
CA GLU A 113 4.15 -35.79 3.24
C GLU A 113 4.36 -34.75 2.14
N MET A 114 3.35 -33.92 1.86
CA MET A 114 3.43 -32.89 0.83
C MET A 114 4.06 -31.61 1.39
N MET A 115 4.97 -31.03 0.60
CA MET A 115 5.51 -29.70 0.81
C MET A 115 5.04 -28.79 -0.32
N PHE A 116 4.34 -27.72 0.03
CA PHE A 116 3.76 -26.78 -0.92
C PHE A 116 4.20 -25.36 -0.58
N ARG A 117 4.57 -24.55 -1.59
CA ARG A 117 5.00 -23.17 -1.40
C ARG A 117 4.15 -22.21 -2.21
N LYS A 118 3.73 -21.13 -1.56
CA LYS A 118 3.10 -19.95 -2.16
C LYS A 118 4.11 -18.82 -2.12
N SER A 119 4.31 -18.13 -3.25
CA SER A 119 5.19 -16.96 -3.35
C SER A 119 4.43 -15.81 -4.02
N ILE A 120 4.45 -14.61 -3.44
CA ILE A 120 3.65 -13.46 -3.88
C ILE A 120 4.58 -12.37 -4.43
N LEU A 121 4.31 -11.88 -5.63
CA LEU A 121 5.09 -10.82 -6.28
C LEU A 121 4.13 -9.75 -6.81
N LEU A 122 4.29 -8.50 -6.36
CA LEU A 122 3.65 -7.35 -6.96
C LEU A 122 4.56 -6.79 -8.07
N ALA A 123 4.03 -6.63 -9.28
CA ALA A 123 4.75 -6.03 -10.39
C ALA A 123 5.08 -4.56 -10.10
N GLN A 124 6.26 -4.09 -10.52
CA GLN A 124 6.77 -2.77 -10.11
C GLN A 124 6.21 -1.61 -10.94
N ASP A 125 5.79 -1.87 -12.17
CA ASP A 125 5.49 -0.86 -13.20
C ASP A 125 4.05 -0.91 -13.74
N HIS A 126 3.21 -1.84 -13.27
CA HIS A 126 1.80 -1.93 -13.63
C HIS A 126 0.98 -2.66 -12.55
N ASP A 127 -0.33 -2.54 -12.62
CA ASP A 127 -1.29 -3.04 -11.63
C ASP A 127 -1.52 -4.55 -11.73
N GLN A 128 -0.50 -5.34 -11.36
CA GLN A 128 -0.52 -6.79 -11.41
C GLN A 128 0.10 -7.42 -10.16
N VAL A 129 -0.59 -8.41 -9.58
CA VAL A 129 -0.01 -9.36 -8.62
C VAL A 129 0.13 -10.74 -9.26
N LEU A 130 1.31 -11.33 -9.11
CA LEU A 130 1.64 -12.69 -9.52
C LEU A 130 1.79 -13.57 -8.28
N ILE A 131 1.10 -14.70 -8.26
CA ILE A 131 1.19 -15.68 -7.17
C ILE A 131 1.68 -17.01 -7.75
N LYS A 132 2.87 -17.43 -7.34
CA LYS A 132 3.46 -18.71 -7.75
C LYS A 132 3.14 -19.77 -6.71
N TYR A 133 2.62 -20.89 -7.18
CA TYR A 133 2.32 -22.08 -6.40
C TYR A 133 3.25 -23.21 -6.84
N GLU A 134 3.95 -23.81 -5.89
CA GLU A 134 4.98 -24.82 -6.14
C GLU A 134 4.73 -26.05 -5.28
N LEU A 135 4.70 -27.23 -5.92
CA LEU A 135 4.64 -28.50 -5.22
C LEU A 135 6.06 -29.05 -5.08
N LEU A 136 6.68 -28.81 -3.93
CA LEU A 136 8.09 -29.11 -3.69
C LEU A 136 8.34 -30.62 -3.56
N SER A 137 7.48 -31.32 -2.83
CA SER A 137 7.50 -32.79 -2.69
C SER A 137 6.07 -33.31 -2.56
N SER A 138 5.76 -34.46 -3.16
CA SER A 138 4.46 -35.10 -2.99
C SER A 138 4.48 -36.58 -3.42
N PRO A 139 3.87 -37.49 -2.64
CA PRO A 139 3.80 -38.91 -3.01
C PRO A 139 2.87 -39.18 -4.21
N ALA A 140 2.09 -38.20 -4.66
CA ALA A 140 1.18 -38.32 -5.79
C ALA A 140 0.94 -36.98 -6.49
N PRO A 141 0.46 -36.97 -7.74
CA PRO A 141 -0.07 -35.76 -8.37
C PRO A 141 -1.18 -35.12 -7.53
N VAL A 142 -1.19 -33.79 -7.48
CA VAL A 142 -2.11 -32.98 -6.67
C VAL A 142 -2.94 -32.11 -7.60
N LYS A 143 -4.26 -32.10 -7.40
CA LYS A 143 -5.11 -31.06 -8.00
C LYS A 143 -5.09 -29.84 -7.08
N LEU A 144 -4.61 -28.71 -7.61
CA LEU A 144 -4.65 -27.41 -6.94
C LEU A 144 -5.95 -26.69 -7.32
N VAL A 145 -6.71 -26.28 -6.32
CA VAL A 145 -7.93 -25.46 -6.47
C VAL A 145 -7.64 -24.06 -5.94
N LEU A 146 -7.92 -23.03 -6.75
CA LEU A 146 -7.68 -21.62 -6.42
C LEU A 146 -9.00 -20.84 -6.47
N LYS A 147 -9.47 -20.38 -5.31
CA LYS A 147 -10.73 -19.64 -5.12
C LYS A 147 -10.45 -18.15 -4.87
N PRO A 148 -10.60 -17.26 -5.86
CA PRO A 148 -10.41 -15.83 -5.66
C PRO A 148 -11.59 -15.20 -4.90
N PHE A 149 -11.29 -14.17 -4.09
CA PHE A 149 -12.26 -13.37 -3.35
C PHE A 149 -12.22 -11.93 -3.87
N LEU A 150 -13.29 -11.52 -4.55
CA LEU A 150 -13.41 -10.22 -5.20
C LEU A 150 -14.09 -9.21 -4.26
N ALA A 151 -13.52 -7.99 -4.21
CA ALA A 151 -13.99 -6.92 -3.34
C ALA A 151 -14.64 -5.76 -4.12
N PHE A 152 -13.93 -5.20 -5.10
CA PHE A 152 -14.37 -4.06 -5.93
C PHE A 152 -14.92 -2.88 -5.11
N ARG A 153 -14.10 -2.36 -4.18
CA ARG A 153 -14.51 -1.28 -3.27
C ARG A 153 -13.38 -0.32 -2.95
N ASN A 154 -13.72 0.88 -2.50
CA ASN A 154 -12.73 1.83 -1.96
C ASN A 154 -12.07 1.20 -0.72
N THR A 155 -10.78 1.42 -0.52
CA THR A 155 -10.02 0.82 0.59
C THR A 155 -10.46 1.30 1.98
N HIS A 156 -11.12 2.46 2.07
CA HIS A 156 -11.73 2.97 3.30
C HIS A 156 -13.12 2.38 3.60
N SER A 157 -13.75 1.72 2.63
CA SER A 157 -15.09 1.14 2.76
C SER A 157 -15.05 -0.38 2.92
N LEU A 158 -16.22 -0.97 3.17
CA LEU A 158 -16.49 -2.40 3.12
C LEU A 158 -17.54 -2.65 2.03
N THR A 159 -17.57 -3.86 1.48
CA THR A 159 -18.59 -4.31 0.53
C THR A 159 -19.51 -5.36 1.18
N TYR A 160 -20.75 -5.42 0.71
CA TYR A 160 -21.76 -6.33 1.22
C TYR A 160 -22.46 -7.01 0.06
N GLN A 161 -23.02 -8.18 0.30
CA GLN A 161 -23.82 -8.86 -0.70
C GLN A 161 -24.94 -7.94 -1.20
N ASN A 162 -24.98 -7.72 -2.51
CA ASN A 162 -25.96 -6.85 -3.14
C ASN A 162 -26.35 -7.36 -4.54
N SER A 163 -27.46 -6.84 -5.07
CA SER A 163 -28.01 -7.23 -6.37
C SER A 163 -27.40 -6.49 -7.57
N GLU A 164 -26.66 -5.41 -7.34
CA GLU A 164 -26.02 -4.62 -8.41
C GLU A 164 -24.73 -5.27 -8.90
N ALA A 165 -24.07 -6.05 -8.04
CA ALA A 165 -22.84 -6.75 -8.37
C ALA A 165 -23.07 -7.75 -9.50
N ASN A 166 -22.36 -7.56 -10.61
CA ASN A 166 -22.27 -8.55 -11.66
C ASN A 166 -21.42 -9.73 -11.20
N THR A 167 -22.09 -10.86 -10.98
CA THR A 167 -21.46 -12.11 -10.53
C THR A 167 -20.88 -12.96 -11.67
N ARG A 168 -21.07 -12.53 -12.93
CA ARG A 168 -20.60 -13.26 -14.12
C ARG A 168 -19.18 -12.82 -14.49
N GLY A 169 -18.35 -13.79 -14.88
CA GLY A 169 -17.07 -13.54 -15.53
C GLY A 169 -17.13 -13.79 -17.03
N ASN A 170 -16.23 -13.16 -17.77
CA ASN A 170 -16.01 -13.41 -19.19
C ASN A 170 -14.77 -14.29 -19.39
N ALA A 171 -14.88 -15.34 -20.21
CA ALA A 171 -13.72 -16.15 -20.54
C ALA A 171 -12.71 -15.35 -21.36
N ILE A 172 -11.44 -15.45 -20.99
CA ILE A 172 -10.30 -14.84 -21.69
C ILE A 172 -9.20 -15.90 -21.89
N GLN A 173 -8.17 -15.59 -22.67
CA GLN A 173 -7.10 -16.55 -22.90
C GLN A 173 -6.42 -16.96 -21.58
N GLY A 174 -6.49 -18.25 -21.25
CA GLY A 174 -5.89 -18.81 -20.04
C GLY A 174 -6.51 -18.31 -18.73
N GLY A 175 -7.74 -17.81 -18.74
CA GLY A 175 -8.38 -17.34 -17.51
C GLY A 175 -9.79 -16.76 -17.65
N MET A 176 -10.15 -15.92 -16.68
CA MET A 176 -11.44 -15.23 -16.59
C MET A 176 -11.24 -13.75 -16.27
N SER A 177 -12.10 -12.90 -16.82
CA SER A 177 -12.15 -11.46 -16.55
C SER A 177 -13.42 -11.12 -15.77
N PHE A 178 -13.29 -10.35 -14.70
CA PHE A 178 -14.40 -10.00 -13.81
C PHE A 178 -14.53 -8.49 -13.65
N ARG A 179 -15.76 -8.01 -13.65
CA ARG A 179 -16.10 -6.62 -13.35
C ARG A 179 -17.41 -6.59 -12.58
N MET A 180 -17.33 -6.41 -11.26
CA MET A 180 -18.51 -6.42 -10.40
C MET A 180 -19.41 -5.21 -10.66
N TYR A 181 -18.85 -4.03 -10.95
CA TYR A 181 -19.61 -2.80 -11.14
C TYR A 181 -19.15 -2.06 -12.40
N ALA A 182 -20.10 -1.46 -13.13
CA ALA A 182 -19.87 -0.90 -14.47
C ALA A 182 -18.71 0.12 -14.54
N ASN A 183 -18.52 0.90 -13.48
CA ASN A 183 -17.50 1.95 -13.41
C ASN A 183 -16.11 1.42 -13.06
N PHE A 184 -15.95 0.17 -12.65
CA PHE A 184 -14.64 -0.42 -12.35
C PHE A 184 -13.95 -0.95 -13.62
N PRO A 185 -12.60 -1.02 -13.63
CA PRO A 185 -11.88 -1.77 -14.65
C PRO A 185 -12.15 -3.28 -14.52
N ASP A 186 -11.79 -4.03 -15.55
CA ASP A 186 -11.76 -5.49 -15.47
C ASP A 186 -10.60 -5.97 -14.61
N LEU A 187 -10.86 -6.95 -13.74
CA LEU A 187 -9.85 -7.74 -13.08
C LEU A 187 -9.67 -9.06 -13.86
N ASN A 188 -8.53 -9.21 -14.53
CA ASN A 188 -8.19 -10.38 -15.30
C ASN A 188 -7.43 -11.38 -14.43
N LEU A 189 -8.03 -12.54 -14.18
CA LEU A 189 -7.43 -13.66 -13.45
C LEU A 189 -6.98 -14.72 -14.46
N GLN A 190 -5.68 -14.83 -14.70
CA GLN A 190 -5.09 -15.73 -15.71
C GLN A 190 -4.05 -16.66 -15.11
N ILE A 191 -3.96 -17.88 -15.64
CA ILE A 191 -3.09 -18.94 -15.13
C ILE A 191 -2.08 -19.37 -16.19
N SER A 192 -0.83 -19.58 -15.77
CA SER A 192 0.27 -19.99 -16.65
C SER A 192 0.15 -21.43 -17.19
N ASP A 193 -0.73 -22.24 -16.60
CA ASP A 193 -1.06 -23.59 -17.07
C ASP A 193 -2.20 -23.52 -18.07
N SER A 194 -1.91 -23.81 -19.35
CA SER A 194 -2.89 -23.79 -20.43
C SER A 194 -3.97 -24.86 -20.29
N LYS A 195 -3.79 -25.85 -19.40
CA LYS A 195 -4.79 -26.88 -19.10
C LYS A 195 -5.67 -26.55 -17.90
N ALA A 196 -5.43 -25.41 -17.24
CA ALA A 196 -6.24 -24.97 -16.13
C ALA A 196 -7.70 -24.78 -16.57
N LYS A 197 -8.63 -25.22 -15.73
CA LYS A 197 -10.07 -25.06 -15.96
C LYS A 197 -10.64 -24.10 -14.93
N PHE A 198 -11.57 -23.25 -15.35
CA PHE A 198 -12.37 -22.46 -14.43
C PHE A 198 -13.75 -23.09 -14.26
N VAL A 199 -14.15 -23.33 -13.02
CA VAL A 199 -15.50 -23.76 -12.64
C VAL A 199 -16.28 -22.52 -12.23
N ASN A 200 -17.35 -22.21 -12.97
CA ASN A 200 -18.16 -21.02 -12.77
C ASN A 200 -19.35 -21.31 -11.84
N GLU A 201 -19.15 -21.06 -10.55
CA GLU A 201 -20.16 -21.21 -9.50
C GLU A 201 -20.07 -20.02 -8.53
N PRO A 202 -20.65 -18.87 -8.90
CA PRO A 202 -20.51 -17.66 -8.11
C PRO A 202 -21.37 -17.72 -6.83
N TYR A 203 -20.80 -17.32 -5.71
CA TYR A 203 -21.50 -17.12 -4.44
C TYR A 203 -20.85 -16.01 -3.62
N TRP A 204 -21.61 -15.42 -2.70
CA TRP A 204 -21.08 -14.48 -1.71
C TRP A 204 -20.61 -15.24 -0.49
N ASN A 205 -19.35 -15.02 -0.09
CA ASN A 205 -18.83 -15.45 1.19
C ASN A 205 -19.10 -14.33 2.20
N ASN A 206 -19.98 -14.59 3.16
CA ASN A 206 -20.54 -13.56 4.02
C ASN A 206 -19.87 -13.49 5.39
N ASN A 207 -19.83 -12.29 5.98
CA ASN A 207 -19.42 -12.01 7.36
C ASN A 207 -17.93 -12.26 7.70
N ILE A 208 -17.02 -12.12 6.74
CA ILE A 208 -15.57 -12.10 7.04
C ILE A 208 -15.29 -10.94 7.99
N THR A 209 -14.59 -11.21 9.09
CA THR A 209 -14.36 -10.27 10.19
C THR A 209 -12.91 -9.79 10.20
N TYR A 210 -12.72 -8.48 10.06
CA TYR A 210 -11.46 -7.79 10.26
C TYR A 210 -11.22 -7.53 11.75
N SER A 211 -10.52 -8.46 12.40
CA SER A 211 -10.34 -8.50 13.85
C SER A 211 -9.68 -7.23 14.43
N ASP A 212 -8.79 -6.57 13.68
CA ASP A 212 -8.15 -5.34 14.12
C ASP A 212 -9.09 -4.13 14.03
N GLU A 213 -9.99 -4.10 13.04
CA GLU A 213 -11.07 -3.10 12.96
C GLU A 213 -12.07 -3.28 14.11
N TYR A 214 -12.47 -4.53 14.36
CA TYR A 214 -13.35 -4.88 15.48
C TYR A 214 -12.78 -4.42 16.83
N ARG A 215 -11.49 -4.69 17.08
CA ARG A 215 -10.79 -4.25 18.30
C ARG A 215 -10.78 -2.73 18.47
N ARG A 216 -10.82 -1.97 17.38
CA ARG A 216 -10.80 -0.51 17.36
C ARG A 216 -12.21 0.11 17.37
N GLY A 217 -13.26 -0.71 17.34
CA GLY A 217 -14.66 -0.24 17.30
C GLY A 217 -15.11 0.27 15.94
N PHE A 218 -14.41 -0.07 14.86
CA PHE A 218 -14.82 0.27 13.49
C PHE A 218 -15.69 -0.84 12.88
N ASP A 219 -16.42 -0.51 11.81
CA ASP A 219 -17.08 -1.53 10.99
C ASP A 219 -16.04 -2.57 10.55
N CYS A 220 -16.37 -3.84 10.69
CA CYS A 220 -15.37 -4.90 10.60
C CYS A 220 -15.85 -6.14 9.85
N ARG A 221 -17.12 -6.20 9.42
CA ARG A 221 -17.67 -7.34 8.68
C ARG A 221 -17.82 -7.01 7.22
N GLU A 222 -17.32 -7.89 6.36
CA GLU A 222 -17.36 -7.75 4.91
C GLU A 222 -17.90 -9.04 4.27
N ASP A 223 -18.67 -8.89 3.19
CA ASP A 223 -19.03 -10.00 2.31
C ASP A 223 -18.19 -9.89 1.04
N LEU A 224 -17.63 -10.99 0.55
CA LEU A 224 -16.78 -11.01 -0.64
C LEU A 224 -17.34 -11.97 -1.68
N LEU A 225 -17.32 -11.55 -2.95
CA LEU A 225 -17.79 -12.39 -4.04
C LEU A 225 -16.72 -13.43 -4.40
N VAL A 226 -17.08 -14.71 -4.35
CA VAL A 226 -16.29 -15.79 -4.93
C VAL A 226 -16.93 -16.16 -6.27
N PRO A 227 -16.31 -15.85 -7.42
CA PRO A 227 -16.93 -16.05 -8.73
C PRO A 227 -16.89 -17.51 -9.23
N GLY A 228 -16.17 -18.38 -8.52
CA GLY A 228 -15.82 -19.72 -8.96
C GLY A 228 -14.39 -20.07 -8.55
N TRP A 229 -13.75 -21.02 -9.24
CA TRP A 229 -12.37 -21.39 -8.96
C TRP A 229 -11.64 -21.97 -10.15
N PHE A 230 -10.31 -21.88 -10.09
CA PHE A 230 -9.44 -22.57 -11.04
C PHE A 230 -9.03 -23.94 -10.52
N GLU A 231 -8.94 -24.91 -11.41
CA GLU A 231 -8.38 -26.24 -11.16
C GLU A 231 -7.14 -26.46 -12.03
N CYS A 232 -6.02 -26.76 -11.39
CA CYS A 232 -4.74 -27.07 -12.04
C CYS A 232 -4.21 -28.42 -11.53
N SER A 233 -3.41 -29.12 -12.33
CA SER A 233 -2.74 -30.34 -11.87
C SER A 233 -1.24 -30.10 -11.68
N LEU A 234 -0.75 -30.37 -10.48
CA LEU A 234 0.67 -30.28 -10.14
C LEU A 234 1.25 -31.68 -9.90
N LYS A 235 2.47 -31.89 -10.39
CA LYS A 235 3.33 -33.02 -10.02
C LYS A 235 4.46 -32.47 -9.14
N GLU A 236 5.16 -33.35 -8.44
CA GLU A 236 6.35 -32.98 -7.68
C GLU A 236 7.34 -32.20 -8.55
N GLY A 237 7.92 -31.12 -8.00
CA GLY A 237 8.75 -30.15 -8.70
C GLY A 237 7.99 -29.19 -9.64
N GLY A 238 6.69 -29.41 -9.84
CA GLY A 238 5.83 -28.61 -10.69
C GLY A 238 5.43 -27.28 -10.05
N SER A 239 5.16 -26.29 -10.90
CA SER A 239 4.66 -24.99 -10.48
C SER A 239 3.66 -24.38 -11.46
N VAL A 240 2.83 -23.47 -10.96
CA VAL A 240 1.88 -22.66 -11.73
C VAL A 240 1.87 -21.23 -11.16
N VAL A 241 1.69 -20.23 -12.02
CA VAL A 241 1.53 -18.83 -11.64
C VAL A 241 0.12 -18.37 -11.97
N LEU A 242 -0.57 -17.81 -10.97
CA LEU A 242 -1.79 -17.02 -11.14
C LEU A 242 -1.41 -15.54 -11.27
N SER A 243 -1.93 -14.87 -12.27
CA SER A 243 -1.87 -13.43 -12.46
C SER A 243 -3.24 -12.83 -12.17
N ALA A 244 -3.28 -11.77 -11.36
CA ALA A 244 -4.41 -10.88 -11.25
C ALA A 244 -3.96 -9.48 -11.71
N SER A 245 -4.55 -8.97 -12.80
CA SER A 245 -4.09 -7.74 -13.48
C SER A 245 -5.26 -6.93 -14.03
N LEU A 246 -5.09 -5.61 -14.13
CA LEU A 246 -6.02 -4.73 -14.85
C LEU A 246 -5.93 -4.88 -16.38
N SER A 247 -4.86 -5.48 -16.88
CA SER A 247 -4.67 -5.85 -18.30
C SER A 247 -4.75 -7.36 -18.50
N GLN A 248 -5.09 -7.78 -19.72
CA GLN A 248 -4.87 -9.17 -20.13
C GLN A 248 -3.39 -9.40 -20.42
N GLU A 249 -2.88 -10.54 -19.96
CA GLU A 249 -1.47 -10.88 -19.94
C GLU A 249 -1.18 -12.10 -20.82
N GLU A 250 0.05 -12.21 -21.32
CA GLU A 250 0.51 -13.39 -22.04
C GLU A 250 0.84 -14.53 -21.05
N THR A 251 -0.08 -15.50 -20.92
CA THR A 251 -0.01 -16.56 -19.90
C THR A 251 1.26 -17.42 -19.97
N ALA A 252 1.77 -17.68 -21.17
CA ALA A 252 3.00 -18.44 -21.40
C ALA A 252 4.24 -17.75 -20.78
N SER A 253 4.22 -16.42 -20.66
CA SER A 253 5.33 -15.63 -20.13
C SER A 253 5.33 -15.51 -18.60
N LEU A 254 4.22 -15.80 -17.92
CA LEU A 254 4.01 -15.51 -16.49
C LEU A 254 5.07 -16.13 -15.59
N LYS A 255 5.47 -17.38 -15.85
CA LYS A 255 6.55 -18.06 -15.08
C LYS A 255 7.89 -17.34 -15.23
N ARG A 256 8.24 -16.94 -16.46
CA ARG A 256 9.46 -16.20 -16.75
C ARG A 256 9.43 -14.83 -16.07
N ARG A 257 8.31 -14.10 -16.20
CA ARG A 257 8.12 -12.79 -15.57
C ARG A 257 8.20 -12.84 -14.05
N PHE A 258 7.61 -13.86 -13.43
CA PHE A 258 7.75 -14.08 -11.99
C PHE A 258 9.22 -14.24 -11.59
N THR A 259 9.95 -15.16 -12.25
CA THR A 259 11.37 -15.40 -11.95
C THR A 259 12.22 -14.14 -12.19
N SER A 260 12.00 -13.43 -13.29
CA SER A 260 12.71 -12.17 -13.59
C SER A 260 12.39 -11.08 -12.57
N GLY A 261 11.12 -10.95 -12.15
CA GLY A 261 10.70 -9.97 -11.16
C GLY A 261 11.30 -10.22 -9.78
N VAL A 262 11.31 -11.48 -9.33
CA VAL A 262 12.00 -11.87 -8.09
C VAL A 262 13.50 -11.53 -8.16
N LYS A 263 14.15 -11.83 -9.29
CA LYS A 263 15.57 -11.49 -9.51
C LYS A 263 15.80 -9.97 -9.50
N ALA A 264 14.89 -9.19 -10.06
CA ALA A 264 14.99 -7.73 -10.13
C ALA A 264 14.82 -7.06 -8.76
N ILE A 265 13.98 -7.60 -7.87
CA ILE A 265 13.86 -7.12 -6.49
C ILE A 265 15.16 -7.36 -5.71
N GLY A 266 15.80 -8.51 -5.93
CA GLY A 266 17.05 -8.90 -5.27
C GLY A 266 16.86 -9.27 -3.80
N GLU A 267 17.95 -9.50 -3.06
CA GLU A 267 17.93 -9.80 -1.62
C GLU A 267 18.29 -8.55 -0.79
N ILE A 268 17.84 -8.52 0.47
CA ILE A 268 18.20 -7.47 1.43
C ILE A 268 19.50 -7.88 2.11
N SER A 269 20.60 -7.16 1.84
CA SER A 269 21.91 -7.50 2.41
C SER A 269 22.20 -6.81 3.74
N GLY A 270 21.45 -5.76 4.10
CA GLY A 270 21.58 -5.05 5.37
C GLY A 270 20.55 -3.94 5.59
N TYR A 271 20.70 -3.22 6.71
CA TYR A 271 19.76 -2.16 7.12
C TYR A 271 19.61 -1.04 6.09
N ARG A 272 20.69 -0.66 5.38
CA ARG A 272 20.62 0.36 4.33
C ARG A 272 19.69 -0.08 3.20
N ASP A 273 19.87 -1.29 2.67
CA ASP A 273 19.01 -1.83 1.60
C ASP A 273 17.54 -1.89 2.02
N GLN A 274 17.28 -2.27 3.27
CA GLN A 274 15.94 -2.27 3.84
C GLN A 274 15.33 -0.86 3.80
N LEU A 275 16.06 0.16 4.25
CA LEU A 275 15.60 1.54 4.22
C LEU A 275 15.39 2.04 2.79
N ARG A 276 16.28 1.71 1.84
CA ARG A 276 16.11 2.06 0.41
C ARG A 276 14.85 1.45 -0.17
N ARG A 277 14.56 0.18 0.12
CA ARG A 277 13.31 -0.47 -0.33
C ARG A 277 12.07 0.17 0.28
N CYS A 278 12.12 0.50 1.57
CA CYS A 278 11.03 1.23 2.21
C CYS A 278 10.83 2.60 1.56
N ALA A 279 11.92 3.33 1.29
CA ALA A 279 11.83 4.63 0.62
C ALA A 279 11.23 4.52 -0.78
N ASP A 280 11.69 3.54 -1.56
CA ASP A 280 11.20 3.26 -2.90
C ASP A 280 9.70 2.94 -2.92
N SER A 281 9.21 2.18 -1.92
CA SER A 281 7.80 1.79 -1.80
C SER A 281 6.84 2.93 -1.49
N LEU A 282 7.35 4.04 -0.94
CA LEU A 282 6.54 5.22 -0.63
C LEU A 282 6.42 6.17 -1.82
N ILE A 283 7.14 5.94 -2.92
CA ILE A 283 7.13 6.82 -4.09
C ILE A 283 6.29 6.19 -5.20
N THR A 284 5.28 6.93 -5.63
CA THR A 284 4.43 6.59 -6.77
C THR A 284 4.76 7.48 -7.96
N ASP A 285 4.68 6.94 -9.17
CA ASP A 285 4.65 7.66 -10.42
C ASP A 285 3.33 7.32 -11.13
N HIS A 286 2.37 8.24 -11.05
CA HIS A 286 1.05 8.05 -11.63
C HIS A 286 0.80 9.14 -12.67
N ASN A 287 0.55 8.73 -13.92
CA ASN A 287 0.43 9.64 -15.08
C ASN A 287 1.62 10.60 -15.22
N GLY A 288 2.84 10.13 -14.97
CA GLY A 288 4.07 10.92 -15.06
C GLY A 288 4.28 11.90 -13.91
N ARG A 289 3.45 11.85 -12.86
CA ARG A 289 3.55 12.71 -11.68
C ARG A 289 4.04 11.91 -10.49
N LYS A 290 5.26 12.19 -10.06
CA LYS A 290 5.86 11.56 -8.87
C LYS A 290 5.35 12.21 -7.59
N LYS A 291 4.95 11.38 -6.63
CA LYS A 291 4.45 11.80 -5.33
C LYS A 291 4.89 10.84 -4.22
N ILE A 292 4.89 11.35 -2.98
CA ILE A 292 5.11 10.55 -1.78
C ILE A 292 3.77 10.13 -1.19
N ASN A 293 3.62 8.84 -0.91
CA ASN A 293 2.60 8.30 -0.03
C ASN A 293 2.98 8.61 1.42
N ALA A 294 2.15 9.36 2.13
CA ALA A 294 2.40 9.68 3.55
C ALA A 294 2.48 8.43 4.43
N GLY A 295 1.79 7.37 4.00
CA GLY A 295 1.82 6.06 4.62
C GLY A 295 1.00 5.07 3.81
N LEU A 296 1.35 3.81 3.94
CA LEU A 296 0.56 2.70 3.40
C LEU A 296 -0.12 1.99 4.57
N THR A 297 -1.38 1.55 4.45
CA THR A 297 -2.22 1.55 3.24
C THR A 297 -3.39 2.53 3.30
N TRP A 298 -3.59 3.20 4.44
CA TRP A 298 -4.76 4.06 4.73
C TRP A 298 -4.50 5.57 4.60
N MET A 299 -3.25 6.01 4.42
CA MET A 299 -2.95 7.43 4.26
C MET A 299 -2.94 7.85 2.79
N TYR A 300 -3.16 9.14 2.58
CA TYR A 300 -3.21 9.79 1.27
C TYR A 300 -1.82 10.04 0.69
N THR A 301 -1.81 10.38 -0.59
CA THR A 301 -0.61 10.68 -1.38
C THR A 301 -0.47 12.20 -1.56
N GLY A 302 0.76 12.72 -1.46
CA GLY A 302 1.06 14.13 -1.70
C GLY A 302 0.56 15.09 -0.61
N LEU A 303 0.50 14.63 0.64
CA LEU A 303 0.20 15.52 1.78
C LEU A 303 1.37 16.47 2.04
N LEU A 304 1.09 17.77 2.16
CA LEU A 304 2.08 18.85 2.21
C LEU A 304 3.18 18.60 3.26
N ARG A 305 2.79 18.47 4.54
CA ARG A 305 3.73 18.34 5.66
C ARG A 305 4.55 17.06 5.55
N GLU A 306 3.89 15.93 5.37
CA GLU A 306 4.54 14.62 5.30
C GLU A 306 5.52 14.54 4.12
N THR A 307 5.17 15.15 2.98
CA THR A 307 6.07 15.22 1.82
C THR A 307 7.29 16.09 2.15
N LEU A 308 7.11 17.33 2.62
CA LEU A 308 8.25 18.23 2.91
C LEU A 308 9.21 17.66 3.97
N VAL A 309 8.66 17.02 5.02
CA VAL A 309 9.46 16.41 6.09
C VAL A 309 10.25 15.19 5.62
N SER A 310 9.72 14.40 4.68
CA SER A 310 10.33 13.13 4.28
C SER A 310 11.12 13.19 2.99
N LEU A 311 10.92 14.22 2.16
CA LEU A 311 11.41 14.26 0.79
C LEU A 311 12.94 14.11 0.68
N SER A 312 13.71 14.84 1.49
CA SER A 312 15.18 14.76 1.49
C SER A 312 15.65 13.36 1.88
N GLY A 313 15.14 12.82 2.99
CA GLY A 313 15.44 11.47 3.47
C GLY A 313 15.12 10.37 2.47
N LEU A 314 13.99 10.48 1.77
CA LEU A 314 13.54 9.48 0.80
C LEU A 314 14.29 9.61 -0.54
N ALA A 315 14.27 10.78 -1.17
CA ALA A 315 14.77 10.96 -2.53
C ALA A 315 16.29 11.18 -2.58
N LEU A 316 16.85 12.02 -1.70
CA LEU A 316 18.28 12.35 -1.71
C LEU A 316 19.10 11.26 -1.03
N TYR A 317 18.88 11.03 0.26
CA TYR A 317 19.73 10.11 1.03
C TYR A 317 19.33 8.62 0.89
N GLY A 318 18.05 8.35 0.63
CA GLY A 318 17.53 6.99 0.43
C GLY A 318 17.77 6.48 -0.99
N LEU A 319 17.41 7.28 -1.99
CA LEU A 319 17.43 6.85 -3.40
C LEU A 319 18.51 7.51 -4.24
N ASP A 320 19.34 8.38 -3.67
CA ASP A 320 20.45 9.06 -4.36
C ASP A 320 19.98 9.82 -5.62
N SER A 321 18.79 10.45 -5.57
CA SER A 321 18.12 11.02 -6.75
C SER A 321 17.67 12.48 -6.58
N PRO A 322 18.57 13.46 -6.84
CA PRO A 322 18.23 14.88 -6.94
C PRO A 322 17.11 15.20 -7.93
N LYS A 323 17.10 14.49 -9.07
CA LYS A 323 16.05 14.67 -10.09
C LYS A 323 14.67 14.30 -9.53
N MET A 324 14.57 13.19 -8.81
CA MET A 324 13.32 12.76 -8.19
C MET A 324 12.88 13.72 -7.09
N PHE A 325 13.83 14.25 -6.31
CA PHE A 325 13.57 15.29 -5.33
C PHE A 325 12.88 16.49 -5.97
N GLU A 326 13.46 17.05 -7.04
CA GLU A 326 12.87 18.20 -7.73
C GLU A 326 11.50 17.88 -8.34
N GLU A 327 11.35 16.74 -9.01
CA GLU A 327 10.08 16.34 -9.62
C GLU A 327 8.96 16.22 -8.56
N ILE A 328 9.25 15.63 -7.40
CA ILE A 328 8.24 15.50 -6.33
C ILE A 328 7.95 16.87 -5.71
N LEU A 329 8.98 17.71 -5.49
CA LEU A 329 8.79 19.04 -4.92
C LEU A 329 7.95 19.95 -5.84
N ASP A 330 8.26 19.95 -7.14
CA ASP A 330 7.52 20.71 -8.15
C ASP A 330 6.06 20.25 -8.22
N ASN A 331 5.82 18.93 -8.19
CA ASN A 331 4.47 18.37 -8.17
C ASN A 331 3.71 18.74 -6.89
N LEU A 332 4.38 18.71 -5.73
CA LEU A 332 3.79 19.11 -4.46
C LEU A 332 3.40 20.58 -4.47
N ILE A 333 4.29 21.46 -4.94
CA ILE A 333 4.02 22.90 -5.05
C ILE A 333 2.81 23.15 -5.95
N ALA A 334 2.75 22.51 -7.12
CA ALA A 334 1.62 22.65 -8.04
C ALA A 334 0.29 22.21 -7.41
N ASP A 335 0.29 21.13 -6.62
CA ASP A 335 -0.93 20.55 -6.04
C ASP A 335 -1.36 21.24 -4.73
N GLN A 336 -0.44 21.92 -4.03
CA GLN A 336 -0.66 22.45 -2.67
C GLN A 336 -0.66 23.99 -2.60
N GLN A 337 -0.90 24.69 -3.72
CA GLN A 337 -0.89 26.16 -3.80
C GLN A 337 -1.71 26.83 -2.68
N GLU A 338 -2.94 26.37 -2.44
CA GLU A 338 -3.79 26.98 -1.41
C GLU A 338 -3.22 26.79 0.01
N ARG A 339 -2.66 25.62 0.30
CA ARG A 339 -2.04 25.34 1.60
C ARG A 339 -0.73 26.09 1.81
N LEU A 340 0.05 26.22 0.74
CA LEU A 340 1.31 26.95 0.75
C LEU A 340 1.13 28.46 0.95
N PHE A 341 0.09 29.07 0.37
CA PHE A 341 0.01 30.53 0.29
C PHE A 341 -1.20 31.19 0.94
N ARG A 342 -2.27 30.45 1.28
CA ARG A 342 -3.54 31.09 1.72
C ARG A 342 -4.16 30.50 2.96
N ARG A 343 -4.18 29.18 3.11
CA ARG A 343 -4.84 28.53 4.26
C ARG A 343 -4.35 27.12 4.50
N THR A 344 -4.01 26.78 5.74
CA THR A 344 -3.65 25.41 6.14
C THR A 344 -4.18 25.06 7.52
N THR A 345 -4.46 23.78 7.77
CA THR A 345 -4.78 23.23 9.11
C THR A 345 -3.56 22.60 9.78
N GLN A 346 -2.39 22.74 9.18
CA GLN A 346 -1.07 22.43 9.74
C GLN A 346 -0.21 23.66 9.45
N VAL A 347 -0.28 24.65 10.33
CA VAL A 347 0.24 26.01 10.12
C VAL A 347 1.76 26.06 9.99
N GLU A 348 2.45 25.04 10.48
CA GLU A 348 3.89 24.86 10.32
C GLU A 348 4.27 24.23 8.96
N ALA A 349 3.34 23.57 8.26
CA ALA A 349 3.66 22.76 7.10
C ALA A 349 4.34 23.54 5.96
N PRO A 350 3.88 24.74 5.55
CA PRO A 350 4.57 25.52 4.52
C PRO A 350 6.00 25.92 4.91
N LEU A 351 6.26 26.16 6.21
CA LEU A 351 7.56 26.62 6.70
C LEU A 351 8.65 25.54 6.59
N TYR A 352 8.28 24.26 6.53
CA TYR A 352 9.22 23.17 6.24
C TYR A 352 9.89 23.30 4.87
N MET A 353 9.34 24.09 3.94
CA MET A 353 9.97 24.34 2.64
C MET A 353 11.40 24.87 2.80
N ALA A 354 11.67 25.72 3.81
CA ALA A 354 13.02 26.21 4.08
C ALA A 354 13.97 25.05 4.42
N CYS A 355 13.58 24.18 5.35
CA CYS A 355 14.37 23.00 5.73
C CYS A 355 14.57 22.06 4.53
N THR A 356 13.53 21.82 3.74
CA THR A 356 13.60 20.96 2.55
C THR A 356 14.58 21.49 1.52
N LEU A 357 14.63 22.82 1.30
CA LEU A 357 15.58 23.44 0.36
C LEU A 357 17.00 23.51 0.92
N GLN A 358 17.16 23.76 2.22
CA GLN A 358 18.45 23.68 2.92
C GLN A 358 19.05 22.28 2.80
N ASP A 359 18.28 21.23 3.07
CA ASP A 359 18.70 19.83 2.89
C ASP A 359 19.15 19.55 1.44
N TYR A 360 18.50 20.17 0.45
CA TYR A 360 18.87 20.00 -0.96
C TYR A 360 20.21 20.67 -1.31
N ILE A 361 20.43 21.87 -0.78
CA ILE A 361 21.70 22.59 -0.91
C ILE A 361 22.82 21.84 -0.19
N ASP A 362 22.59 21.39 1.04
CA ASP A 362 23.54 20.62 1.85
C ASP A 362 23.90 19.28 1.19
N TYR A 363 22.96 18.65 0.47
CA TYR A 363 23.23 17.47 -0.33
C TYR A 363 24.16 17.74 -1.53
N GLY A 364 24.24 18.99 -2.00
CA GLY A 364 25.14 19.44 -3.05
C GLY A 364 24.48 20.18 -4.21
N ALA A 365 23.23 20.62 -4.09
CA ALA A 365 22.61 21.47 -5.10
C ALA A 365 23.24 22.88 -5.13
N ASP A 366 23.34 23.48 -6.32
CA ASP A 366 23.83 24.86 -6.45
C ASP A 366 22.83 25.84 -5.82
N GLU A 367 23.28 26.51 -4.76
CA GLU A 367 22.50 27.46 -3.96
C GLU A 367 21.80 28.53 -4.82
N LYS A 368 22.51 29.11 -5.78
CA LYS A 368 21.97 30.16 -6.67
C LYS A 368 20.90 29.61 -7.60
N ALA A 369 21.08 28.39 -8.13
CA ALA A 369 20.09 27.72 -8.96
C ALA A 369 18.83 27.36 -8.16
N VAL A 370 18.99 26.87 -6.93
CA VAL A 370 17.89 26.58 -6.01
C VAL A 370 17.09 27.86 -5.72
N TRP A 371 17.76 28.95 -5.35
CA TRP A 371 17.08 30.22 -5.09
C TRP A 371 16.39 30.79 -6.33
N LYS A 372 17.05 30.71 -7.49
CA LYS A 372 16.44 31.15 -8.75
C LYS A 372 15.15 30.40 -9.06
N LYS A 373 15.08 29.10 -8.75
CA LYS A 373 13.90 28.26 -9.01
C LYS A 373 12.81 28.45 -7.95
N TYR A 374 13.16 28.43 -6.66
CA TYR A 374 12.19 28.36 -5.57
C TYR A 374 12.07 29.63 -4.71
N GLY A 375 12.91 30.65 -4.92
CA GLY A 375 12.92 31.86 -4.09
C GLY A 375 11.62 32.66 -4.13
N VAL A 376 10.94 32.69 -5.28
CA VAL A 376 9.59 33.32 -5.38
C VAL A 376 8.57 32.55 -4.52
N ILE A 377 8.65 31.22 -4.50
CA ILE A 377 7.78 30.37 -3.68
C ILE A 377 8.07 30.63 -2.19
N MET A 378 9.34 30.68 -1.79
CA MET A 378 9.71 30.99 -0.41
C MET A 378 9.24 32.37 0.05
N ARG A 379 9.42 33.41 -0.77
CA ARG A 379 8.89 34.75 -0.44
C ARG A 379 7.38 34.74 -0.28
N GLY A 380 6.65 34.12 -1.20
CA GLY A 380 5.20 34.01 -1.09
C GLY A 380 4.74 33.24 0.16
N ILE A 381 5.48 32.21 0.57
CA ILE A 381 5.22 31.50 1.84
C ILE A 381 5.40 32.46 3.01
N ILE A 382 6.52 33.17 3.11
CA ILE A 382 6.80 34.12 4.21
C ILE A 382 5.75 35.24 4.28
N GLU A 383 5.47 35.87 3.13
CA GLU A 383 4.49 36.94 3.02
C GLU A 383 3.09 36.48 3.46
N SER A 384 2.72 35.22 3.20
CA SER A 384 1.43 34.69 3.62
C SER A 384 1.21 34.59 5.14
N TYR A 385 2.25 34.78 5.97
CA TYR A 385 2.12 34.84 7.43
C TYR A 385 2.01 36.27 7.97
N LEU A 386 2.03 37.29 7.08
CA LEU A 386 1.81 38.68 7.47
C LEU A 386 0.37 38.88 8.00
N PRO A 387 0.15 39.91 8.85
CA PRO A 387 -1.17 40.21 9.37
C PRO A 387 -2.22 40.40 8.27
N GLY A 388 -3.31 39.64 8.35
CA GLY A 388 -4.45 39.75 7.43
C GLY A 388 -4.44 38.76 6.26
N GLU A 389 -3.32 38.07 6.00
CA GLU A 389 -3.21 37.12 4.88
C GLU A 389 -3.88 35.76 5.19
N ARG A 390 -3.71 35.27 6.42
CA ARG A 390 -4.31 34.02 6.92
C ARG A 390 -5.23 34.29 8.09
N ALA A 391 -6.35 33.57 8.14
CA ALA A 391 -7.32 33.70 9.22
C ALA A 391 -6.89 32.94 10.48
N GLU A 392 -6.14 31.84 10.33
CA GLU A 392 -5.76 30.94 11.41
C GLU A 392 -4.41 31.24 12.06
N ILE A 393 -3.56 32.08 11.44
CA ILE A 393 -2.22 32.40 11.92
C ILE A 393 -1.76 33.76 11.40
N ALA A 394 -1.09 34.55 12.23
CA ALA A 394 -0.49 35.80 11.81
C ALA A 394 0.71 36.17 12.67
N MET A 395 1.70 36.83 12.07
CA MET A 395 2.79 37.48 12.78
C MET A 395 2.27 38.58 13.71
N GLN A 396 2.73 38.59 14.95
CA GLN A 396 2.40 39.58 15.97
C GLN A 396 3.52 40.64 16.06
N PRO A 397 3.29 41.79 16.74
CA PRO A 397 4.28 42.87 16.85
C PRO A 397 5.63 42.46 17.47
N ASN A 398 5.69 41.35 18.20
CA ASN A 398 6.93 40.78 18.73
C ASN A 398 7.71 39.93 17.70
N GLY A 399 7.24 39.84 16.45
CA GLY A 399 7.83 39.05 15.37
C GLY A 399 7.49 37.57 15.39
N LEU A 400 6.75 37.09 16.40
CA LEU A 400 6.34 35.70 16.53
C LEU A 400 4.98 35.45 15.84
N LEU A 401 4.79 34.24 15.33
CA LEU A 401 3.51 33.78 14.79
C LEU A 401 2.59 33.32 15.91
N TRP A 402 1.38 33.88 15.95
CA TRP A 402 0.28 33.41 16.79
C TRP A 402 -0.71 32.63 15.92
N ALA A 403 -0.89 31.34 16.18
CA ALA A 403 -1.89 30.52 15.50
C ALA A 403 -3.06 30.20 16.44
N GLN A 404 -4.27 30.51 15.99
CA GLN A 404 -5.50 30.19 16.71
C GLN A 404 -6.68 30.19 15.75
N LYS A 405 -7.52 29.17 15.87
CA LYS A 405 -8.82 29.11 15.23
C LYS A 405 -9.71 28.15 16.00
N ASP A 406 -10.74 28.72 16.62
CA ASP A 406 -11.62 27.99 17.53
C ASP A 406 -12.16 26.69 16.89
N GLY A 407 -12.03 25.60 17.64
CA GLY A 407 -12.51 24.28 17.22
C GLY A 407 -11.69 23.65 16.09
N THR A 408 -10.49 24.17 15.80
CA THR A 408 -9.62 23.66 14.74
C THR A 408 -8.27 23.22 15.29
N ALA A 409 -7.88 21.96 15.07
CA ALA A 409 -6.51 21.53 15.37
C ALA A 409 -5.55 21.99 14.26
N LEU A 410 -4.75 23.03 14.56
CA LEU A 410 -3.94 23.75 13.58
C LEU A 410 -2.50 23.26 13.42
N THR A 411 -2.05 22.28 14.21
CA THR A 411 -0.65 21.81 14.24
C THR A 411 -0.56 20.34 13.82
N TRP A 412 0.65 19.79 13.67
CA TRP A 412 0.85 18.35 13.46
C TRP A 412 0.09 17.44 14.45
N MET A 413 -0.21 17.90 15.66
CA MET A 413 -1.11 17.23 16.61
C MET A 413 -2.57 17.53 16.24
N ASN A 414 -3.04 16.98 15.12
CA ASN A 414 -4.34 17.32 14.51
C ASN A 414 -5.46 16.28 14.70
N ALA A 415 -5.44 15.54 15.81
CA ALA A 415 -6.47 14.53 16.09
C ALA A 415 -7.81 15.17 16.47
N TYR A 416 -8.91 14.53 16.07
CA TYR A 416 -10.29 14.89 16.46
C TYR A 416 -10.97 13.71 17.17
N ALA A 417 -11.82 14.01 18.15
CA ALA A 417 -12.73 13.07 18.81
C ALA A 417 -14.11 13.73 18.90
N ASP A 418 -15.17 13.02 18.47
CA ASP A 418 -16.55 13.51 18.44
C ASP A 418 -16.71 14.89 17.76
N GLY A 419 -15.97 15.10 16.66
CA GLY A 419 -15.97 16.34 15.89
C GLY A 419 -15.23 17.51 16.55
N LYS A 420 -14.54 17.29 17.69
CA LYS A 420 -13.79 18.31 18.42
C LYS A 420 -12.28 18.05 18.36
N PRO A 421 -11.43 19.08 18.27
CA PRO A 421 -9.99 18.89 18.31
C PRO A 421 -9.58 18.35 19.68
N VAL A 422 -8.75 17.29 19.69
CA VAL A 422 -8.18 16.74 20.93
C VAL A 422 -7.11 17.69 21.48
N THR A 423 -6.35 18.31 20.58
CA THR A 423 -5.22 19.21 20.89
C THR A 423 -5.26 20.43 19.99
N GLU A 424 -5.92 21.49 20.43
CA GLU A 424 -6.07 22.74 19.65
C GLU A 424 -4.79 23.60 19.64
N ARG A 425 -4.02 23.57 20.73
CA ARG A 425 -2.68 24.21 20.86
C ARG A 425 -2.63 25.65 20.34
N ALA A 426 -3.60 26.50 20.71
CA ALA A 426 -3.60 27.92 20.35
C ALA A 426 -2.40 28.69 20.94
N GLY A 427 -2.00 29.77 20.26
CA GLY A 427 -0.99 30.72 20.74
C GLY A 427 0.33 30.66 19.97
N TYR A 428 1.44 30.91 20.68
CA TYR A 428 2.79 30.86 20.13
C TYR A 428 3.34 29.42 20.19
N GLN A 429 3.07 28.60 19.18
CA GLN A 429 3.60 27.23 19.14
C GLN A 429 5.12 27.26 18.91
N VAL A 430 5.85 26.45 19.69
CA VAL A 430 7.32 26.45 19.71
C VAL A 430 7.88 26.04 18.35
N GLU A 431 7.43 24.91 17.80
CA GLU A 431 7.91 24.39 16.53
C GLU A 431 7.57 25.32 15.36
N THR A 432 6.37 25.92 15.35
CA THR A 432 5.94 26.85 14.30
C THR A 432 6.82 28.10 14.31
N ASN A 433 7.13 28.65 15.48
CA ASN A 433 7.98 29.82 15.60
C ASN A 433 9.46 29.52 15.33
N ALA A 434 9.94 28.32 15.67
CA ALA A 434 11.29 27.88 15.29
C ALA A 434 11.44 27.73 13.77
N LEU A 435 10.45 27.12 13.11
CA LEU A 435 10.41 26.99 11.65
C LEU A 435 10.26 28.35 10.96
N TRP A 436 9.48 29.27 11.55
CA TRP A 436 9.34 30.64 11.07
C TRP A 436 10.67 31.39 11.09
N TYR A 437 11.37 31.35 12.23
CA TYR A 437 12.68 31.95 12.36
C TYR A 437 13.67 31.37 11.33
N ASN A 438 13.72 30.04 11.21
CA ASN A 438 14.57 29.38 10.22
C ASN A 438 14.24 29.83 8.79
N ALA A 439 12.97 29.91 8.44
CA ALA A 439 12.54 30.30 7.11
C ALA A 439 12.89 31.77 6.78
N ILE A 440 12.78 32.69 7.75
CA ILE A 440 13.25 34.07 7.57
C ILE A 440 14.76 34.11 7.38
N CYS A 441 15.53 33.45 8.25
CA CYS A 441 16.99 33.42 8.15
C CYS A 441 17.45 32.87 6.80
N PHE A 442 16.85 31.77 6.35
CA PHE A 442 17.13 31.19 5.04
C PHE A 442 16.82 32.18 3.90
N VAL A 443 15.67 32.85 3.92
CA VAL A 443 15.35 33.84 2.87
C VAL A 443 16.35 35.00 2.88
N LEU A 444 16.74 35.52 4.05
CA LEU A 444 17.71 36.61 4.16
C LEU A 444 19.13 36.23 3.74
N GLU A 445 19.52 34.98 3.92
CA GLU A 445 20.84 34.47 3.50
C GLU A 445 20.95 34.31 1.98
N MET A 446 19.85 33.95 1.33
CA MET A 446 19.81 33.63 -0.09
C MET A 446 19.55 34.86 -1.00
N GLU A 447 19.10 35.99 -0.43
CA GLU A 447 18.96 37.28 -1.13
C GLU A 447 20.29 38.01 -1.31
#